data_AF-A0A439M991-F1
#
_entry.id   AF-A0A439M991-F1
#
_cell.length_a   1.000
_cell.length_b   1.000
_cell.length_c   1.000
_cell.angle_alpha   90.00
_cell.angle_beta   90.00
_cell.angle_gamma   90.00
#
_symmetry.space_group_name_H-M   'P 1'
#
loop_
_entity.id
_entity.type
_entity.pdbx_description
1 polymer ?
#
loop_
_entity_poly.entity_id
_entity_poly.type
_entity_poly.pdbx_seq_one_letter_code
_entity_poly.pdbx_strand_id
1 'polypeptide(L)'
;MSRRGLDFFDKWMAEHLPNVLTDDPVAVGDLADEMMKAAAREGIAASEIDEEVDSVFEVIFEALQHREGSLGEGDQAVFELLSGRLARETGITQEQASELIETIGTDWEALLREAHFLKEQGG
;
A
#
# COMPACT_ATOMS: atom_id res chain seq x y z
N MET A 1 0.66 -13.85 -9.87
CA MET A 1 2.04 -14.08 -9.48
C MET A 1 2.42 -15.48 -9.93
N SER A 2 3.58 -15.63 -10.57
CA SER A 2 4.06 -16.96 -10.95
C SER A 2 4.53 -17.73 -9.71
N ARG A 3 4.52 -19.07 -9.76
CA ARG A 3 4.99 -19.90 -8.64
C ARG A 3 6.44 -19.60 -8.23
N ARG A 4 7.30 -19.26 -9.20
CA ARG A 4 8.69 -18.85 -8.95
C ARG A 4 8.77 -17.47 -8.31
N GLY A 5 7.93 -16.53 -8.74
CA GLY A 5 7.83 -15.21 -8.11
C GLY A 5 7.38 -15.29 -6.66
N LEU A 6 6.37 -16.13 -6.38
CA LEU A 6 5.84 -16.33 -5.02
C LEU A 6 6.84 -16.99 -4.08
N ASP A 7 7.49 -18.08 -4.52
CA ASP A 7 8.52 -18.77 -3.71
C ASP A 7 9.71 -17.84 -3.38
N PHE A 8 10.08 -16.97 -4.33
CA PHE A 8 11.11 -15.95 -4.10
C PHE A 8 10.63 -14.88 -3.11
N PHE A 9 9.42 -14.36 -3.31
CA PHE A 9 8.83 -13.31 -2.47
C PHE A 9 8.74 -13.73 -1.01
N ASP A 10 8.19 -14.91 -0.74
CA ASP A 10 8.07 -15.46 0.63
C ASP A 10 9.44 -15.60 1.32
N LYS A 11 10.43 -16.10 0.59
CA LYS A 11 11.79 -16.27 1.12
C LYS A 11 12.46 -14.92 1.37
N TRP A 12 12.35 -13.99 0.44
CA TRP A 12 12.93 -12.66 0.54
C TRP A 12 12.33 -11.89 1.72
N MET A 13 11.01 -11.94 1.89
CA MET A 13 10.33 -11.35 3.04
C MET A 13 10.80 -11.94 4.37
N ALA A 14 10.94 -13.27 4.47
CA ALA A 14 11.41 -13.92 5.69
C ALA A 14 12.86 -13.54 6.07
N GLU A 15 13.69 -13.22 5.08
CA GLU A 15 15.10 -12.87 5.26
C GLU A 15 15.34 -11.36 5.44
N HIS A 16 14.49 -10.48 4.90
CA HIS A 16 14.75 -9.04 4.81
C HIS A 16 13.72 -8.16 5.52
N LEU A 17 12.53 -8.67 5.87
CA LEU A 17 11.63 -7.88 6.70
C LEU A 17 12.17 -7.76 8.13
N PRO A 18 12.32 -6.53 8.66
CA PRO A 18 12.70 -6.35 10.06
C PRO A 18 11.64 -6.98 10.99
N ASN A 19 12.06 -7.45 12.18
CA ASN A 19 11.13 -7.83 13.26
C ASN A 19 10.31 -6.66 13.80
N VAL A 20 10.62 -5.43 13.41
CA VAL A 20 9.94 -4.21 13.82
C VAL A 20 8.99 -3.80 12.70
N LEU A 21 7.70 -3.69 13.03
CA LEU A 21 6.70 -3.00 12.23
C LEU A 21 7.20 -1.59 11.92
N THR A 22 7.30 -1.26 10.64
CA THR A 22 7.53 0.12 10.19
C THR A 22 6.26 0.61 9.51
N ASP A 23 5.57 1.57 10.12
CA ASP A 23 4.43 2.27 9.53
C ASP A 23 4.87 3.40 8.60
N ASP A 24 6.18 3.52 8.32
CA ASP A 24 6.73 4.53 7.41
C ASP A 24 6.57 4.08 5.95
N PRO A 25 5.69 4.72 5.16
CA PRO A 25 5.46 4.37 3.75
C PRO A 25 6.71 4.59 2.87
N VAL A 26 7.66 5.44 3.28
CA VAL A 26 8.93 5.61 2.57
C VAL A 26 9.77 4.34 2.72
N ALA A 27 9.85 3.78 3.93
CA ALA A 27 10.57 2.55 4.21
C ALA A 27 9.93 1.33 3.48
N VAL A 28 8.60 1.30 3.37
CA VAL A 28 7.88 0.27 2.60
C VAL A 28 8.18 0.40 1.10
N GLY A 29 8.21 1.64 0.58
CA GLY A 29 8.61 1.92 -0.81
C GLY A 29 10.04 1.47 -1.10
N ASP A 30 10.99 1.77 -0.22
CA ASP A 30 12.39 1.35 -0.35
C ASP A 30 12.51 -0.19 -0.34
N LEU A 31 11.75 -0.89 0.52
CA LEU A 31 11.69 -2.35 0.56
C LEU A 31 11.14 -2.96 -0.74
N ALA A 32 10.07 -2.37 -1.30
CA ALA A 32 9.54 -2.82 -2.59
C ALA A 32 10.57 -2.65 -3.71
N ASP A 33 11.28 -1.53 -3.73
CA ASP A 33 12.36 -1.25 -4.67
C ASP A 33 13.54 -2.24 -4.54
N GLU A 34 13.91 -2.59 -3.31
CA GLU A 34 14.96 -3.58 -3.02
C GLU A 34 14.53 -4.99 -3.44
N MET A 35 13.28 -5.36 -3.16
CA MET A 35 12.70 -6.66 -3.53
C MET A 35 12.71 -6.86 -5.05
N MET A 36 12.30 -5.83 -5.81
CA MET A 36 12.32 -5.86 -7.27
C MET A 36 13.74 -5.91 -7.84
N LYS A 37 14.70 -5.19 -7.23
CA LYS A 37 16.12 -5.27 -7.61
C LYS A 37 16.70 -6.66 -7.32
N ALA A 38 16.31 -7.31 -6.24
CA ALA A 38 16.74 -8.65 -5.88
C ALA A 38 16.14 -9.71 -6.83
N ALA A 39 14.85 -9.62 -7.14
CA ALA A 39 14.18 -10.48 -8.12
C ALA A 39 14.86 -10.41 -9.49
N ALA A 40 15.17 -9.19 -9.96
CA ALA A 40 15.86 -8.99 -11.23
C ALA A 40 17.26 -9.65 -11.25
N ARG A 41 17.99 -9.65 -10.13
CA ARG A 41 19.29 -10.33 -10.00
C ARG A 41 19.17 -11.85 -10.03
N GLU A 42 18.06 -12.40 -9.56
CA GLU A 42 17.72 -13.83 -9.60
C GLU A 42 17.15 -14.26 -10.98
N GLY A 43 16.99 -13.31 -11.90
CA GLY A 43 16.43 -13.55 -13.23
C GLY A 43 14.91 -13.79 -13.20
N ILE A 44 14.23 -13.25 -12.20
CA ILE A 44 12.77 -13.22 -12.09
C ILE A 44 12.29 -11.91 -12.71
N ALA A 45 11.44 -12.01 -13.72
CA ALA A 45 10.89 -10.82 -14.36
C ALA A 45 9.85 -10.15 -13.45
N ALA A 46 9.75 -8.81 -13.50
CA ALA A 46 8.73 -8.04 -12.78
C ALA A 46 7.30 -8.56 -13.08
N SER A 47 7.03 -8.95 -14.32
CA SER A 47 5.75 -9.55 -14.71
C SER A 47 5.46 -10.90 -14.02
N GLU A 48 6.48 -11.66 -13.61
CA GLU A 48 6.26 -12.88 -12.81
C GLU A 48 5.84 -12.57 -11.36
N ILE A 49 6.06 -11.34 -10.91
CA ILE A 49 5.72 -10.83 -9.57
C ILE A 49 4.38 -10.08 -9.63
N ASP A 50 4.21 -9.16 -10.56
CA ASP A 50 3.03 -8.28 -10.68
C ASP A 50 1.78 -8.95 -11.31
N GLU A 51 1.88 -10.13 -11.94
CA GLU A 51 0.77 -10.69 -12.73
C GLU A 51 -0.54 -11.00 -11.96
N GLU A 52 -0.55 -11.04 -10.62
CA GLU A 52 -1.82 -11.20 -9.85
C GLU A 52 -1.93 -10.25 -8.65
N VAL A 53 -1.05 -9.26 -8.51
CA VAL A 53 -1.11 -8.30 -7.40
C VAL A 53 -1.11 -6.90 -7.99
N ASP A 54 -2.13 -6.10 -7.66
CA ASP A 54 -2.25 -4.73 -8.19
C ASP A 54 -1.08 -3.83 -7.72
N SER A 55 -0.39 -4.19 -6.62
CA SER A 55 0.83 -3.53 -6.16
C SER A 55 1.65 -4.36 -5.17
N VAL A 56 2.96 -4.56 -5.45
CA VAL A 56 3.93 -5.17 -4.51
C VAL A 56 4.04 -4.39 -3.18
N PHE A 57 3.81 -3.07 -3.22
CA PHE A 57 3.77 -2.22 -2.03
C PHE A 57 2.68 -2.67 -1.05
N GLU A 58 1.48 -2.99 -1.56
CA GLU A 58 0.34 -3.40 -0.76
C GLU A 58 0.57 -4.76 -0.10
N VAL A 59 1.18 -5.71 -0.83
CA VAL A 59 1.51 -7.04 -0.31
C VAL A 59 2.56 -6.97 0.81
N ILE A 60 3.61 -6.16 0.65
CA ILE A 60 4.64 -5.98 1.68
C ILE A 60 4.06 -5.27 2.91
N PHE A 61 3.21 -4.27 2.69
CA PHE A 61 2.53 -3.55 3.76
C PHE A 61 1.57 -4.46 4.55
N GLU A 62 0.78 -5.27 3.87
CA GLU A 62 -0.11 -6.26 4.48
C GLU A 62 0.68 -7.34 5.25
N ALA A 63 1.80 -7.82 4.71
CA ALA A 63 2.67 -8.79 5.38
C ALA A 63 3.33 -8.24 6.66
N LEU A 64 3.70 -6.94 6.65
CA LEU A 64 4.18 -6.25 7.84
C LEU A 64 3.09 -6.12 8.92
N GLN A 65 1.84 -5.84 8.52
CA GLN A 65 0.70 -5.74 9.44
C GLN A 65 0.25 -7.09 10.00
N HIS A 66 0.27 -8.16 9.19
CA HIS A 66 -0.19 -9.48 9.62
C HIS A 66 0.79 -10.23 10.54
N ARG A 67 2.02 -9.73 10.74
CA ARG A 67 3.03 -10.44 11.56
C ARG A 67 2.75 -10.39 13.08
N GLU A 68 1.99 -9.41 13.56
CA GLU A 68 1.38 -9.42 14.90
C GLU A 68 0.01 -8.73 14.85
N GLY A 69 -1.05 -9.47 14.52
CA GLY A 69 -2.39 -8.91 14.65
C GLY A 69 -3.45 -9.71 13.94
N SER A 70 -4.27 -10.43 14.71
CA SER A 70 -5.42 -11.17 14.23
C SER A 70 -6.43 -10.24 13.53
N LEU A 71 -6.65 -10.46 12.23
CA LEU A 71 -7.89 -10.30 11.46
C LEU A 71 -8.98 -9.43 12.12
N GLY A 72 -9.08 -8.16 11.70
CA GLY A 72 -10.17 -7.24 12.04
C GLY A 72 -9.79 -5.76 12.00
N GLU A 73 -8.50 -5.43 12.12
CA GLU A 73 -8.01 -4.04 12.21
C GLU A 73 -7.40 -3.48 10.90
N GLY A 74 -7.13 -4.34 9.91
CA GLY A 74 -6.47 -3.95 8.65
C GLY A 74 -7.26 -2.94 7.83
N ASP A 75 -8.55 -3.18 7.61
CA ASP A 75 -9.41 -2.26 6.84
C ASP A 75 -9.56 -0.90 7.54
N GLN A 76 -9.65 -0.88 8.88
CA GLN A 76 -9.76 0.36 9.64
C GLN A 76 -8.44 1.13 9.66
N ALA A 77 -7.30 0.46 9.81
CA ALA A 77 -5.98 1.08 9.76
C ALA A 77 -5.68 1.65 8.37
N VAL A 78 -6.01 0.91 7.31
CA VAL A 78 -5.90 1.36 5.91
C VAL A 78 -6.83 2.56 5.65
N PHE A 79 -8.05 2.53 6.19
CA PHE A 79 -9.01 3.64 6.11
C PHE A 79 -8.51 4.92 6.80
N GLU A 80 -7.97 4.81 8.01
CA GLU A 80 -7.38 5.95 8.73
C GLU A 80 -6.14 6.52 8.02
N LEU A 81 -5.32 5.66 7.44
CA LEU A 81 -4.14 6.06 6.67
C LEU A 81 -4.54 6.80 5.38
N LEU A 82 -5.47 6.23 4.60
CA LEU A 82 -5.97 6.82 3.35
C LEU A 82 -6.65 8.16 3.59
N SER A 83 -7.52 8.25 4.60
CA SER A 83 -8.22 9.50 4.93
C SER A 83 -7.23 10.59 5.39
N GLY A 84 -6.26 10.24 6.23
CA GLY A 84 -5.21 11.16 6.67
C GLY A 84 -4.33 11.65 5.52
N ARG A 85 -3.95 10.76 4.60
CA ARG A 85 -3.15 11.11 3.41
C ARG A 85 -3.92 12.03 2.46
N LEU A 86 -5.16 11.69 2.15
CA LEU A 86 -6.00 12.46 1.22
C LEU A 86 -6.26 13.88 1.74
N ALA A 87 -6.56 14.03 3.03
CA ALA A 87 -6.71 15.33 3.67
C ALA A 87 -5.43 16.18 3.58
N ARG A 88 -4.26 15.57 3.79
CA ARG A 88 -2.97 16.25 3.74
C ARG A 88 -2.58 16.68 2.32
N GLU A 89 -2.76 15.82 1.32
CA GLU A 89 -2.34 16.09 -0.06
C GLU A 89 -3.26 17.10 -0.77
N THR A 90 -4.55 17.06 -0.46
CA THR A 90 -5.54 17.89 -1.16
C THR A 90 -5.92 19.13 -0.34
N GLY A 91 -5.76 19.10 0.98
CA GLY A 91 -6.12 20.18 1.89
C GLY A 91 -7.59 20.20 2.28
N ILE A 92 -8.34 19.12 2.01
CA ILE A 92 -9.69 18.91 2.55
C ILE A 92 -9.61 18.42 4.01
N THR A 93 -10.73 18.45 4.73
CA THR A 93 -10.78 17.93 6.10
C THR A 93 -10.73 16.40 6.14
N GLN A 94 -10.29 15.83 7.26
CA GLN A 94 -10.25 14.37 7.43
C GLN A 94 -11.63 13.73 7.33
N GLU A 95 -12.68 14.41 7.79
CA GLU A 95 -14.08 13.96 7.66
C GLU A 95 -14.51 13.86 6.19
N GLN A 96 -14.20 14.87 5.37
CA GLN A 96 -14.46 14.84 3.93
C GLN A 96 -13.67 13.74 3.22
N ALA A 97 -12.42 13.51 3.65
CA ALA A 97 -11.61 12.43 3.11
C ALA A 97 -12.19 11.05 3.45
N SER A 98 -12.66 10.85 4.68
CA SER A 98 -13.35 9.62 5.09
C SER A 98 -14.63 9.37 4.29
N GLU A 99 -15.47 10.39 4.11
CA GLU A 99 -16.73 10.29 3.35
C GLU A 99 -16.49 9.92 1.88
N LEU A 100 -15.43 10.47 1.27
CA LEU A 100 -15.01 10.08 -0.07
C LEU A 100 -14.63 8.61 -0.14
N ILE A 101 -13.79 8.14 0.77
CA ILE A 101 -13.33 6.75 0.79
C ILE A 101 -14.51 5.78 0.96
N GLU A 102 -15.48 6.12 1.81
CA GLU A 102 -16.71 5.32 1.96
C GLU A 102 -17.59 5.32 0.69
N THR A 103 -17.60 6.41 -0.07
CA THR A 103 -18.49 6.58 -1.23
C THR A 103 -17.91 6.01 -2.52
N ILE A 104 -16.63 6.26 -2.79
CA ILE A 104 -15.96 5.90 -4.06
C ILE A 104 -14.92 4.78 -3.90
N GLY A 105 -14.63 4.34 -2.68
CA GLY A 105 -13.67 3.29 -2.39
C GLY A 105 -12.23 3.80 -2.27
N THR A 106 -11.25 2.91 -2.45
CA THR A 106 -9.84 3.16 -2.17
C THR A 106 -9.00 3.52 -3.40
N ASP A 107 -9.63 3.75 -4.56
CA ASP A 107 -8.93 4.18 -5.80
C ASP A 107 -8.35 5.59 -5.62
N TRP A 108 -7.02 5.69 -5.57
CA TRP A 108 -6.32 6.92 -5.25
C TRP A 108 -6.50 8.04 -6.29
N GLU A 109 -6.55 7.70 -7.57
CA GLU A 109 -6.71 8.68 -8.66
C GLU A 109 -8.13 9.25 -8.70
N ALA A 110 -9.13 8.43 -8.40
CA ALA A 110 -10.51 8.87 -8.21
C ALA A 110 -10.65 9.76 -6.96
N LEU A 111 -10.05 9.33 -5.84
CA LEU A 111 -10.04 10.08 -4.58
C LEU A 111 -9.40 11.45 -4.73
N LEU A 112 -8.22 11.56 -5.35
CA LEU A 112 -7.54 12.84 -5.57
C LEU A 112 -8.39 13.78 -6.43
N ARG A 113 -8.97 13.27 -7.51
CA ARG A 113 -9.80 14.06 -8.43
C ARG A 113 -11.00 14.66 -7.70
N GLU A 114 -11.73 13.84 -6.94
CA GLU A 114 -12.93 14.27 -6.23
C GLU A 114 -12.59 15.19 -5.05
N ALA A 115 -11.52 14.90 -4.32
CA ALA A 115 -11.04 15.75 -3.23
C ALA A 115 -10.60 17.13 -3.73
N HIS A 116 -9.94 17.22 -4.90
CA HIS A 116 -9.61 18.50 -5.51
C HIS A 116 -10.87 19.27 -5.92
N PHE A 117 -11.87 18.60 -6.51
CA PHE A 117 -13.14 19.21 -6.85
C PHE A 117 -13.88 19.75 -5.61
N LEU A 118 -13.91 18.99 -4.51
CA LEU A 118 -14.50 19.41 -3.25
C LEU A 118 -13.78 20.63 -2.64
N LYS A 119 -12.46 20.66 -2.70
CA LYS A 119 -11.68 21.83 -2.26
C LYS A 119 -12.03 23.08 -3.06
N GLU A 120 -12.17 22.96 -4.37
CA GLU A 120 -12.51 24.09 -5.25
C GLU A 120 -13.94 24.60 -5.06
N GLN A 121 -14.86 23.74 -4.61
CA GLN A 121 -16.25 24.13 -4.31
C GLN A 121 -16.48 24.69 -2.90
N GLY A 122 -15.53 24.49 -1.98
CA GLY A 122 -15.63 24.90 -0.57
C GLY A 122 -14.84 26.16 -0.20
N GLY A 123 -14.37 26.94 -1.18
CA GLY A 123 -13.56 28.16 -1.01
C GLY A 123 -14.37 29.46 -0.93
#